data_AF-A0A3B0SWH7-F1
#
_entry.id   AF-A0A3B0SWH7-F1
#
_cell.length_a   1.000
_cell.length_b   1.000
_cell.length_c   1.000
_cell.angle_alpha   90.00
_cell.angle_beta   90.00
_cell.angle_gamma   90.00
#
_symmetry.space_group_name_H-M   'P 1'
#
loop_
_entity.id
_entity.type
_entity.pdbx_description
1 polymer ?
#
loop_
_entity_poly.entity_id
_entity_poly.type
_entity_poly.pdbx_seq_one_letter_code
_entity_poly.pdbx_strand_id
1 'polypeptide(L)'
;MTKKDLHDRRFYRAEQEAAFAKQQAPSTPQTEDPAYTLAFQDTEFLLREELRPVRFQLELLKPEMLLDEAGIGSTFVMYGSARIPEPDKADALIEAASDEASLKTAQRLKEKSKYYDEARNLARLASDCGISENGKRDFVVCSGGGPSIMEAANRGAQDVGRESIGLNIVLPHEQAPNEYVTPSLSFQFHYFALRKMHFLLRARAVAVFPGGFGTFDEFFELLTLIQTGKMEPLPIILFGRDFWHRVIDFDALAEEGTISRKDLNLFQFVETAEEAWNIIQRFYDLDCR
;
A
#
# COMPACT_ATOMS: atom_id res chain seq x y z
N MET A 1 -10.40 17.35 45.75
CA MET A 1 -11.61 18.17 45.50
C MET A 1 -12.43 17.46 44.43
N THR A 2 -13.70 17.17 44.69
CA THR A 2 -14.58 16.49 43.73
C THR A 2 -14.79 17.40 42.52
N LYS A 3 -14.36 16.96 41.33
CA LYS A 3 -14.64 17.66 40.08
C LYS A 3 -16.16 17.73 39.90
N LYS A 4 -16.70 18.95 39.78
CA LYS A 4 -18.14 19.23 39.68
C LYS A 4 -18.66 19.26 38.24
N ASP A 5 -17.77 19.15 37.25
CA ASP A 5 -18.14 19.07 35.85
C ASP A 5 -18.76 17.68 35.56
N LEU A 6 -19.98 17.68 35.05
CA LEU A 6 -20.75 16.47 34.76
C LEU A 6 -20.22 15.70 33.54
N HIS A 7 -19.44 16.35 32.68
CA HIS A 7 -18.87 15.75 31.47
C HIS A 7 -17.41 15.30 31.65
N ASP A 8 -16.79 15.63 32.78
CA ASP A 8 -15.44 15.19 33.10
C ASP A 8 -15.39 13.67 33.33
N ARG A 9 -14.42 13.01 32.70
CA ARG A 9 -14.13 11.60 32.96
C ARG A 9 -13.72 11.40 34.42
N ARG A 10 -14.28 10.35 35.03
CA ARG A 10 -14.01 10.00 36.44
C ARG A 10 -12.76 9.13 36.63
N PHE A 11 -12.35 8.38 35.61
CA PHE A 11 -11.13 7.58 35.61
C PHE A 11 -10.01 8.28 34.85
N TYR A 12 -8.77 8.07 35.28
CA TYR A 12 -7.58 8.54 34.59
C TYR A 12 -7.45 7.87 33.21
N ARG A 13 -6.79 8.56 32.27
CA ARG A 13 -6.40 7.97 30.98
C ARG A 13 -5.18 7.07 31.18
N ALA A 14 -5.00 6.09 30.30
CA ALA A 14 -3.84 5.21 30.30
C ALA A 14 -2.51 6.00 30.27
N GLU A 15 -2.43 7.11 29.53
CA GLU A 15 -1.27 8.02 29.51
C GLU A 15 -0.95 8.62 30.89
N GLN A 16 -1.97 8.97 31.67
CA GLN A 16 -1.79 9.54 33.00
C GLN A 16 -1.29 8.48 33.98
N GLU A 17 -1.86 7.28 33.96
CA GLU A 17 -1.41 6.15 34.79
C GLU A 17 0.00 5.69 34.42
N ALA A 18 0.33 5.68 33.13
CA ALA A 18 1.69 5.47 32.62
C ALA A 18 2.69 6.49 33.18
N ALA A 19 2.29 7.75 33.29
CA ALA A 19 3.13 8.79 33.89
C ALA A 19 3.29 8.59 35.40
N PHE A 20 2.23 8.17 36.10
CA PHE A 20 2.28 7.85 37.53
C PHE A 20 3.18 6.65 37.82
N ALA A 21 3.11 5.59 37.01
CA ALA A 21 3.96 4.42 37.15
C ALA A 21 5.45 4.72 36.95
N LYS A 22 5.78 5.73 36.13
CA LYS A 22 7.16 6.22 35.95
C LYS A 22 7.68 7.08 37.10
N GLN A 23 6.79 7.66 37.91
CA GLN A 23 7.18 8.44 39.09
C GLN A 23 7.57 7.47 40.21
N GLN A 24 8.86 7.44 40.55
CA GLN A 24 9.52 6.40 41.36
C GLN A 24 8.72 5.97 42.61
N ALA A 25 8.19 4.74 42.57
CA ALA A 25 8.00 3.95 43.77
C ALA A 25 9.38 3.62 44.37
N PRO A 26 9.51 3.37 45.69
CA PRO A 26 10.75 2.86 46.26
C PRO A 26 11.17 1.58 45.50
N SER A 27 12.45 1.51 45.11
CA SER A 27 13.01 0.30 44.50
C SER A 27 12.92 -0.84 45.52
N THR A 28 12.11 -1.83 45.15
CA THR A 28 11.91 -3.08 45.85
C THR A 28 12.03 -4.21 44.83
N PRO A 29 12.34 -5.45 45.27
CA PRO A 29 12.34 -6.59 44.36
C PRO A 29 11.03 -6.75 43.57
N GLN A 30 9.89 -6.35 44.14
CA GLN A 30 8.60 -6.40 43.46
C GLN A 30 8.47 -5.35 42.35
N THR A 31 8.90 -4.10 42.61
CA THR A 31 8.79 -3.00 41.63
C THR A 31 9.79 -3.11 40.48
N GLU A 32 10.83 -3.93 40.64
CA GLU A 32 11.85 -4.21 39.61
C GLU A 32 11.54 -5.47 38.79
N ASP A 33 10.62 -6.32 39.26
CA ASP A 33 10.20 -7.51 38.53
C ASP A 33 9.38 -7.11 37.29
N PRO A 34 9.64 -7.69 36.10
CA PRO A 34 8.85 -7.41 34.89
C PRO A 34 7.35 -7.56 35.08
N ALA A 35 6.90 -8.47 35.95
CA ALA A 35 5.48 -8.69 36.25
C ALA A 35 4.77 -7.48 36.88
N TYR A 36 5.52 -6.51 37.41
CA TYR A 36 4.99 -5.26 37.95
C TYR A 36 4.85 -4.15 36.89
N THR A 37 5.41 -4.33 35.69
CA THR A 37 5.30 -3.37 34.58
C THR A 37 3.84 -3.31 34.09
N LEU A 38 3.34 -2.09 33.82
CA LEU A 38 2.03 -1.94 33.21
C LEU A 38 1.99 -2.67 31.86
N ALA A 39 1.01 -3.55 31.67
CA ALA A 39 0.94 -4.44 30.51
C ALA A 39 1.00 -3.73 29.15
N PHE A 40 0.45 -2.52 29.02
CA PHE A 40 0.47 -1.74 27.77
C PHE A 40 1.77 -0.94 27.56
N GLN A 41 2.70 -0.97 28.53
CA GLN A 41 4.05 -0.42 28.44
C GLN A 41 5.12 -1.51 28.38
N ASP A 42 4.76 -2.75 28.68
CA ASP A 42 5.66 -3.89 28.65
C ASP A 42 5.77 -4.46 27.22
N THR A 43 6.81 -4.02 26.51
CA THR A 43 7.07 -4.48 25.13
C THR A 43 7.38 -5.97 25.06
N GLU A 44 8.04 -6.57 26.05
CA GLU A 44 8.37 -7.99 26.04
C GLU A 44 7.09 -8.84 26.19
N PHE A 45 6.21 -8.45 27.12
CA PHE A 45 4.88 -9.03 27.26
C PHE A 45 4.07 -8.88 25.96
N LEU A 46 4.02 -7.67 25.41
CA LEU A 46 3.33 -7.36 24.15
C LEU A 46 3.89 -8.09 22.94
N LEU A 47 5.10 -8.66 22.98
CA LEU A 47 5.72 -9.44 21.92
C LEU A 47 5.51 -10.96 22.06
N ARG A 48 4.92 -11.44 23.17
CA ARG A 48 4.63 -12.86 23.39
C ARG A 48 3.66 -13.46 22.36
N GLU A 49 3.73 -14.76 22.11
CA GLU A 49 2.89 -15.42 21.10
C GLU A 49 1.38 -15.26 21.38
N GLU A 50 0.98 -15.34 22.65
CA GLU A 50 -0.42 -15.26 23.07
C GLU A 50 -1.06 -13.89 22.76
N LEU A 51 -0.24 -12.85 22.61
CA LEU A 51 -0.71 -11.50 22.26
C LEU A 51 -0.63 -11.19 20.76
N ARG A 52 -0.38 -12.19 19.91
CA ARG A 52 -0.53 -12.06 18.46
C ARG A 52 -1.88 -11.45 18.06
N PRO A 53 -3.04 -11.84 18.62
CA PRO A 53 -4.32 -11.21 18.25
C PRO A 53 -4.39 -9.71 18.57
N VAL A 54 -3.75 -9.27 19.66
CA VAL A 54 -3.69 -7.85 20.04
C VAL A 54 -2.82 -7.07 19.06
N ARG A 55 -1.63 -7.59 18.72
CA ARG A 55 -0.76 -6.97 17.70
C ARG A 55 -1.42 -6.90 16.32
N PHE A 56 -2.12 -7.97 15.94
CA PHE A 56 -2.91 -8.02 14.70
C PHE A 56 -4.01 -6.94 14.70
N GLN A 57 -4.72 -6.77 15.81
CA GLN A 57 -5.71 -5.71 15.97
C GLN A 57 -5.08 -4.31 15.86
N LEU A 58 -3.89 -4.10 16.44
CA LEU A 58 -3.18 -2.81 16.35
C LEU A 58 -2.78 -2.47 14.90
N GLU A 59 -2.29 -3.45 14.14
CA GLU A 59 -1.96 -3.26 12.71
C GLU A 59 -3.20 -3.06 11.83
N LEU A 60 -4.36 -3.57 12.24
CA LEU A 60 -5.62 -3.24 11.58
C LEU A 60 -6.06 -1.80 11.88
N LEU A 61 -6.04 -1.40 13.16
CA LEU A 61 -6.63 -0.13 13.60
C LEU A 61 -5.75 1.08 13.31
N LYS A 62 -4.44 1.00 13.54
CA LYS A 62 -3.55 2.17 13.47
C LYS A 62 -3.57 2.86 12.10
N PRO A 63 -3.45 2.16 10.96
CA PRO A 63 -3.51 2.81 9.66
C PRO A 63 -4.89 3.40 9.38
N GLU A 64 -5.98 2.68 9.66
CA GLU A 64 -7.34 3.18 9.43
C GLU A 64 -7.65 4.46 10.23
N MET A 65 -7.28 4.49 11.51
CA MET A 65 -7.47 5.67 12.35
C MET A 65 -6.70 6.87 11.81
N LEU A 66 -5.45 6.69 11.42
CA LEU A 66 -4.61 7.76 10.89
C LEU A 66 -5.05 8.24 9.50
N LEU A 67 -5.54 7.32 8.65
CA LEU A 67 -6.13 7.66 7.35
C LEU A 67 -7.43 8.45 7.53
N ASP A 68 -8.27 8.11 8.51
CA ASP A 68 -9.48 8.87 8.83
C ASP A 68 -9.16 10.25 9.41
N GLU A 69 -8.19 10.36 10.32
CA GLU A 69 -7.70 11.64 10.85
C GLU A 69 -7.14 12.55 9.75
N ALA A 70 -6.47 11.96 8.75
CA ALA A 70 -5.97 12.66 7.57
C ALA A 70 -7.08 12.95 6.53
N GLY A 71 -8.32 12.53 6.74
CA GLY A 71 -9.41 12.77 5.80
C GLY A 71 -9.22 12.07 4.45
N ILE A 72 -8.71 10.83 4.45
CA ILE A 72 -8.59 9.99 3.26
C ILE A 72 -9.89 9.20 3.06
N GLY A 73 -10.61 9.45 1.96
CA GLY A 73 -11.87 8.80 1.61
C GLY A 73 -11.66 7.51 0.85
N SER A 74 -10.82 7.55 -0.18
CA SER A 74 -10.46 6.40 -0.98
C SER A 74 -9.04 6.48 -1.52
N THR A 75 -8.54 5.34 -1.99
CA THR A 75 -7.20 5.19 -2.54
C THR A 75 -7.22 4.75 -3.99
N PHE A 76 -6.21 5.20 -4.73
CA PHE A 76 -5.82 4.60 -6.00
C PHE A 76 -4.55 3.79 -5.80
N VAL A 77 -4.69 2.47 -5.81
CA VAL A 77 -3.59 1.56 -5.53
C VAL A 77 -2.76 1.33 -6.78
N MET A 78 -1.43 1.38 -6.64
CA MET A 78 -0.49 1.08 -7.72
C MET A 78 0.48 -0.03 -7.31
N TYR A 79 0.39 -1.16 -8.00
CA TYR A 79 1.29 -2.31 -7.84
C TYR A 79 2.30 -2.36 -8.97
N GLY A 80 3.49 -2.90 -8.69
CA GLY A 80 4.48 -3.15 -9.73
C GLY A 80 5.82 -3.64 -9.19
N SER A 81 6.77 -3.79 -10.10
CA SER A 81 8.13 -4.21 -9.78
C SER A 81 8.82 -3.26 -8.80
N ALA A 82 9.64 -3.82 -7.92
CA ALA A 82 10.64 -3.09 -7.13
C ALA A 82 12.00 -2.95 -7.85
N ARG A 83 12.08 -3.33 -9.14
CA ARG A 83 13.34 -3.48 -9.89
C ARG A 83 13.39 -2.78 -11.24
N ILE A 84 12.28 -2.21 -11.73
CA ILE A 84 12.28 -1.45 -12.99
C ILE A 84 12.98 -0.10 -12.75
N PRO A 85 14.05 0.23 -13.47
CA PRO A 85 14.76 1.48 -13.27
C PRO A 85 13.96 2.66 -13.79
N GLU A 86 14.20 3.83 -13.21
CA GLU A 86 13.93 5.11 -13.85
C GLU A 86 14.67 5.18 -15.21
N PRO A 87 14.09 5.74 -16.27
CA PRO A 87 14.67 5.73 -17.61
C PRO A 87 16.14 6.18 -17.68
N ASP A 88 16.48 7.26 -16.98
CA ASP A 88 17.84 7.82 -16.95
C ASP A 88 18.87 6.90 -16.29
N LYS A 89 18.42 5.95 -15.46
CA LYS A 89 19.28 4.98 -14.76
C LYS A 89 19.32 3.62 -15.47
N ALA A 90 18.55 3.44 -16.54
CA ALA A 90 18.41 2.15 -17.20
C ALA A 90 19.67 1.71 -17.94
N ASP A 91 20.43 2.66 -18.51
CA ASP A 91 21.69 2.38 -19.21
C ASP A 91 22.79 1.89 -18.27
N ALA A 92 22.88 2.46 -17.07
CA ALA A 92 23.83 2.03 -16.05
C ALA A 92 23.66 0.55 -15.66
N LEU A 93 22.44 0.00 -15.72
CA LEU A 93 22.21 -1.43 -15.46
C LEU A 93 22.80 -2.33 -16.56
N ILE A 94 22.80 -1.87 -17.81
CA ILE A 94 23.39 -2.61 -18.93
C ILE A 94 24.91 -2.59 -18.80
N GLU A 95 25.48 -1.43 -18.47
CA GLU A 95 26.93 -1.27 -18.27
C GLU A 95 27.46 -2.08 -17.08
N ALA A 96 26.65 -2.25 -16.03
CA ALA A 96 27.01 -3.03 -14.84
C ALA A 96 26.86 -4.55 -15.02
N ALA A 97 26.34 -5.04 -16.16
CA ALA A 97 26.13 -6.47 -16.39
C ALA A 97 27.46 -7.22 -16.54
N SER A 98 27.66 -8.26 -15.73
CA SER A 98 28.89 -9.06 -15.68
C SER A 98 28.90 -10.28 -16.61
N ASP A 99 27.74 -10.69 -17.10
CA ASP A 99 27.53 -11.92 -17.85
C ASP A 99 26.33 -11.81 -18.81
N GLU A 100 26.20 -12.78 -19.72
CA GLU A 100 25.15 -12.74 -20.76
C GLU A 100 23.73 -12.77 -20.17
N ALA A 101 23.52 -13.50 -19.07
CA ALA A 101 22.21 -13.62 -18.44
C ALA A 101 21.82 -12.32 -17.72
N SER A 102 22.76 -11.69 -17.01
CA SER A 102 22.55 -10.37 -16.40
C SER A 102 22.37 -9.28 -17.45
N LEU A 103 23.09 -9.32 -18.56
CA LEU A 103 22.92 -8.37 -19.67
C LEU A 103 21.53 -8.47 -20.30
N LYS A 104 21.06 -9.69 -20.60
CA LYS A 104 19.71 -9.92 -21.12
C LYS A 104 18.64 -9.42 -20.16
N THR A 105 18.85 -9.61 -18.85
CA THR A 105 17.95 -9.11 -17.81
C THR A 105 17.93 -7.58 -17.78
N ALA A 106 19.10 -6.94 -17.81
CA ALA A 106 19.22 -5.48 -17.84
C ALA A 106 18.54 -4.87 -19.06
N GLN A 107 18.72 -5.45 -20.25
CA GLN A 107 18.02 -5.03 -21.48
C GLN A 107 16.50 -5.11 -21.31
N ARG A 108 15.98 -6.22 -20.73
CA ARG A 108 14.54 -6.37 -20.45
C ARG A 108 14.02 -5.38 -19.41
N LEU A 109 14.85 -4.96 -18.45
CA LEU A 109 14.49 -3.93 -17.48
C LEU A 109 14.47 -2.55 -18.14
N LYS A 110 15.45 -2.25 -19.01
CA LYS A 110 15.46 -1.01 -19.80
C LYS A 110 14.24 -0.89 -20.71
N GLU A 111 13.83 -1.95 -21.40
CA GLU A 111 12.59 -1.95 -22.19
C GLU A 111 11.34 -1.60 -21.36
N LYS A 112 11.37 -1.88 -20.05
CA LYS A 112 10.28 -1.62 -19.10
C LYS A 112 10.40 -0.30 -18.36
N SER A 113 11.51 0.44 -18.49
CA SER A 113 11.71 1.69 -17.76
C SER A 113 10.64 2.74 -18.08
N LYS A 114 10.06 2.70 -19.29
CA LYS A 114 8.89 3.52 -19.66
C LYS A 114 7.72 3.41 -18.67
N TYR A 115 7.53 2.26 -18.03
CA TYR A 115 6.46 2.07 -17.05
C TYR A 115 6.69 2.84 -15.75
N TYR A 116 7.92 3.25 -15.46
CA TYR A 116 8.19 4.19 -14.37
C TYR A 116 7.52 5.54 -14.69
N ASP A 117 7.70 6.07 -15.90
CA ASP A 117 7.07 7.33 -16.31
C ASP A 117 5.55 7.22 -16.38
N GLU A 118 5.02 6.10 -16.89
CA GLU A 118 3.57 5.87 -16.91
C GLU A 118 2.97 5.82 -15.50
N ALA A 119 3.63 5.16 -14.53
CA ALA A 119 3.18 5.14 -13.14
C ALA A 119 3.19 6.54 -12.51
N ARG A 120 4.25 7.32 -12.78
CA ARG A 120 4.37 8.71 -12.32
C ARG A 120 3.31 9.61 -12.94
N ASN A 121 3.07 9.49 -14.24
CA ASN A 121 2.06 10.28 -14.95
C ASN A 121 0.65 9.92 -14.50
N LEU A 122 0.35 8.64 -14.30
CA LEU A 122 -0.96 8.19 -13.82
C LEU A 122 -1.25 8.72 -12.42
N ALA A 123 -0.27 8.66 -11.52
CA ALA A 123 -0.37 9.21 -10.17
C ALA A 123 -0.59 10.73 -10.19
N ARG A 124 0.10 11.43 -11.09
CA ARG A 124 -0.09 12.86 -11.33
C ARG A 124 -1.51 13.18 -11.77
N LEU A 125 -2.03 12.50 -12.79
CA LEU A 125 -3.39 12.70 -13.32
C LEU A 125 -4.45 12.50 -12.24
N ALA A 126 -4.37 11.38 -11.50
CA ALA A 126 -5.31 11.08 -10.43
C ALA A 126 -5.26 12.12 -9.30
N SER A 127 -4.06 12.55 -8.92
CA SER A 127 -3.84 13.51 -7.83
C SER A 127 -4.28 14.93 -8.21
N ASP A 128 -4.05 15.33 -9.46
CA ASP A 128 -4.40 16.67 -9.97
C ASP A 128 -5.92 16.84 -10.13
N CYS A 129 -6.63 15.74 -10.45
CA CYS A 129 -8.10 15.71 -10.49
C CYS A 129 -8.73 16.16 -9.15
N GLY A 130 -8.06 15.94 -8.02
CA GLY A 130 -8.38 16.61 -6.74
C GLY A 130 -9.76 16.28 -6.17
N ILE A 131 -10.24 15.05 -6.39
CA ILE A 131 -11.58 14.61 -5.99
C ILE A 131 -11.69 14.63 -4.46
N SER A 132 -12.80 15.20 -3.97
CA SER A 132 -13.10 15.25 -2.56
C SER A 132 -14.60 15.18 -2.33
N GLU A 133 -15.06 14.09 -1.71
CA GLU A 133 -16.44 13.90 -1.29
C GLU A 133 -16.57 13.90 0.24
N ASN A 134 -17.62 14.55 0.75
CA ASN A 134 -17.90 14.62 2.19
C ASN A 134 -16.73 15.12 3.05
N GLY A 135 -15.89 15.99 2.48
CA GLY A 135 -14.69 16.53 3.14
C GLY A 135 -13.52 15.55 3.23
N LYS A 136 -13.60 14.40 2.55
CA LYS A 136 -12.53 13.42 2.43
C LYS A 136 -11.99 13.41 1.01
N ARG A 137 -10.68 13.22 0.87
CA ARG A 137 -9.99 13.17 -0.42
C ARG A 137 -10.04 11.78 -1.00
N ASP A 138 -10.36 11.68 -2.28
CA ASP A 138 -10.55 10.42 -2.97
C ASP A 138 -9.42 10.16 -3.99
N PHE A 139 -9.25 8.89 -4.34
CA PHE A 139 -8.18 8.43 -5.24
C PHE A 139 -6.77 8.84 -4.79
N VAL A 140 -6.53 8.95 -3.48
CA VAL A 140 -5.19 9.25 -2.95
C VAL A 140 -4.25 8.10 -3.31
N VAL A 141 -3.12 8.43 -3.94
CA VAL A 141 -2.17 7.43 -4.45
C VAL A 141 -1.63 6.60 -3.30
N CYS A 142 -1.74 5.28 -3.42
CA CYS A 142 -1.31 4.31 -2.42
C CYS A 142 -0.42 3.25 -3.06
N SER A 143 0.78 3.08 -2.52
CA SER A 143 1.76 2.09 -3.00
C SER A 143 2.34 1.29 -1.84
N GLY A 144 3.17 0.29 -2.14
CA GLY A 144 3.93 -0.45 -1.13
C GLY A 144 5.10 0.31 -0.51
N GLY A 145 5.35 1.57 -0.93
CA GLY A 145 6.39 2.45 -0.37
C GLY A 145 7.82 2.05 -0.70
N GLY A 146 8.03 1.05 -1.58
CA GLY A 146 9.35 0.63 -2.04
C GLY A 146 9.89 1.48 -3.21
N PRO A 147 11.03 1.08 -3.81
CA PRO A 147 11.62 1.75 -4.97
C PRO A 147 10.83 1.46 -6.26
N SER A 148 11.32 1.98 -7.40
CA SER A 148 10.83 1.63 -8.75
C SER A 148 9.39 2.08 -8.98
N ILE A 149 8.46 1.21 -9.41
CA ILE A 149 7.08 1.61 -9.75
C ILE A 149 6.36 2.23 -8.54
N MET A 150 6.58 1.70 -7.34
CA MET A 150 5.99 2.24 -6.11
C MET A 150 6.48 3.66 -5.86
N GLU A 151 7.78 3.90 -6.01
CA GLU A 151 8.39 5.23 -5.92
C GLU A 151 7.84 6.17 -6.99
N ALA A 152 7.74 5.72 -8.25
CA ALA A 152 7.19 6.51 -9.34
C ALA A 152 5.76 6.99 -9.04
N ALA A 153 4.92 6.11 -8.51
CA ALA A 153 3.56 6.44 -8.08
C ALA A 153 3.57 7.51 -6.98
N ASN A 154 4.32 7.31 -5.90
CA ASN A 154 4.40 8.30 -4.81
C ASN A 154 4.95 9.64 -5.30
N ARG A 155 5.98 9.62 -6.16
CA ARG A 155 6.58 10.80 -6.77
C ARG A 155 5.61 11.57 -7.65
N GLY A 156 4.81 10.88 -8.46
CA GLY A 156 3.82 11.51 -9.35
C GLY A 156 2.77 12.32 -8.59
N ALA A 157 2.34 11.85 -7.42
CA ALA A 157 1.47 12.63 -6.52
C ALA A 157 2.21 13.85 -5.94
N GLN A 158 3.46 13.67 -5.51
CA GLN A 158 4.28 14.76 -4.97
C GLN A 158 4.58 15.85 -6.01
N ASP A 159 4.76 15.50 -7.29
CA ASP A 159 5.02 16.46 -8.37
C ASP A 159 3.94 17.53 -8.52
N VAL A 160 2.70 17.20 -8.13
CA VAL A 160 1.55 18.13 -8.10
C VAL A 160 1.19 18.58 -6.67
N GLY A 161 2.12 18.42 -5.73
CA GLY A 161 1.97 18.89 -4.34
C GLY A 161 0.88 18.14 -3.55
N ARG A 162 0.54 16.91 -3.94
CA ARG A 162 -0.45 16.09 -3.24
C ARG A 162 0.23 15.03 -2.38
N GLU A 163 -0.50 14.60 -1.35
CA GLU A 163 -0.05 13.55 -0.44
C GLU A 163 -0.15 12.17 -1.08
N SER A 164 0.69 11.24 -0.63
CA SER A 164 0.66 9.84 -1.06
C SER A 164 0.95 8.89 0.10
N ILE A 165 0.38 7.69 0.02
CA ILE A 165 0.42 6.67 1.07
C ILE A 165 1.47 5.62 0.71
N GLY A 166 2.23 5.19 1.73
CA GLY A 166 3.16 4.06 1.66
C GLY A 166 2.79 3.00 2.66
N LEU A 167 2.45 1.80 2.19
CA LEU A 167 2.22 0.63 3.02
C LEU A 167 3.45 -0.28 2.95
N ASN A 168 4.45 -0.06 3.79
CA ASN A 168 5.70 -0.83 3.84
C ASN A 168 5.54 -2.13 4.64
N ILE A 169 6.43 -3.09 4.44
CA ILE A 169 6.49 -4.34 5.20
C ILE A 169 7.91 -4.52 5.77
N VAL A 170 8.01 -4.99 7.01
CA VAL A 170 9.31 -5.34 7.61
C VAL A 170 9.90 -6.56 6.90
N LEU A 171 11.11 -6.40 6.37
CA LEU A 171 11.89 -7.47 5.74
C LEU A 171 13.29 -7.56 6.37
N PRO A 172 13.95 -8.74 6.36
CA PRO A 172 15.29 -8.91 6.94
C PRO A 172 16.37 -8.00 6.35
N HIS A 173 16.20 -7.58 5.09
CA HIS A 173 17.00 -6.54 4.46
C HIS A 173 16.12 -5.33 4.28
N GLU A 174 16.33 -4.35 5.15
CA GLU A 174 15.47 -3.18 5.26
C GLU A 174 15.56 -2.30 4.00
N GLN A 175 14.41 -2.01 3.41
CA GLN A 175 14.27 -0.92 2.45
C GLN A 175 13.56 0.21 3.18
N ALA A 176 14.27 1.32 3.39
CA ALA A 176 13.63 2.56 3.81
C ALA A 176 12.48 2.88 2.84
N PRO A 177 11.34 3.41 3.32
CA PRO A 177 10.31 3.90 2.42
C PRO A 177 10.91 4.92 1.46
N ASN A 178 10.43 4.96 0.23
CA ASN A 178 10.87 5.97 -0.72
C ASN A 178 10.55 7.38 -0.19
N GLU A 179 11.37 8.36 -0.58
CA GLU A 179 11.32 9.73 -0.02
C GLU A 179 10.10 10.55 -0.47
N TYR A 180 9.26 9.99 -1.35
CA TYR A 180 8.08 10.65 -1.91
C TYR A 180 6.79 10.30 -1.16
N VAL A 181 6.83 9.30 -0.27
CA VAL A 181 5.71 8.99 0.63
C VAL A 181 5.53 10.14 1.63
N THR A 182 4.29 10.55 1.86
CA THR A 182 3.99 11.56 2.89
C THR A 182 4.34 11.00 4.28
N PRO A 183 5.19 11.67 5.08
CA PRO A 183 5.68 11.10 6.36
C PRO A 183 4.57 10.65 7.33
N SER A 184 3.47 11.40 7.43
CA SER A 184 2.32 11.06 8.27
C SER A 184 1.46 9.91 7.72
N LEU A 185 1.69 9.50 6.47
CA LEU A 185 0.98 8.42 5.76
C LEU A 185 1.93 7.28 5.35
N SER A 186 3.06 7.15 6.04
CA SER A 186 4.02 6.06 5.89
C SER A 186 3.77 5.01 6.99
N PHE A 187 3.19 3.88 6.60
CA PHE A 187 2.79 2.81 7.50
C PHE A 187 3.70 1.60 7.32
N GLN A 188 4.16 1.02 8.43
CA GLN A 188 5.00 -0.17 8.42
C GLN A 188 4.26 -1.35 9.05
N PHE A 189 4.13 -2.43 8.29
CA PHE A 189 3.44 -3.65 8.68
C PHE A 189 4.42 -4.76 9.03
N HIS A 190 3.99 -5.66 9.90
CA HIS A 190 4.64 -6.94 10.14
C HIS A 190 3.86 -8.09 9.48
N TYR A 191 2.52 -8.02 9.45
CA TYR A 191 1.69 -9.05 8.82
C TYR A 191 1.34 -8.71 7.37
N PHE A 192 1.79 -9.54 6.42
CA PHE A 192 1.41 -9.42 5.00
C PHE A 192 -0.10 -9.38 4.76
N ALA A 193 -0.86 -10.20 5.48
CA ALA A 193 -2.32 -10.27 5.32
C ALA A 193 -3.00 -8.93 5.64
N LEU A 194 -2.56 -8.24 6.70
CA LEU A 194 -3.12 -6.93 7.05
C LEU A 194 -2.70 -5.86 6.04
N ARG A 195 -1.44 -5.87 5.60
CA ARG A 195 -0.97 -4.98 4.54
C ARG A 195 -1.81 -5.11 3.27
N LYS A 196 -2.05 -6.34 2.81
CA LYS A 196 -2.90 -6.66 1.65
C LYS A 196 -4.34 -6.19 1.84
N MET A 197 -4.89 -6.43 3.03
CA MET A 197 -6.22 -5.93 3.38
C MET A 197 -6.30 -4.40 3.29
N HIS A 198 -5.32 -3.68 3.84
CA HIS A 198 -5.28 -2.20 3.82
C HIS A 198 -5.14 -1.60 2.42
N PHE A 199 -4.47 -2.29 1.48
CA PHE A 199 -4.52 -1.85 0.08
C PHE A 199 -5.95 -1.79 -0.44
N LEU A 200 -6.78 -2.77 -0.09
CA LEU A 200 -8.10 -2.96 -0.69
C LEU A 200 -9.25 -2.30 0.09
N LEU A 201 -9.10 -2.06 1.40
CA LEU A 201 -10.15 -1.47 2.25
C LEU A 201 -10.70 -0.14 1.71
N ARG A 202 -9.82 0.70 1.15
CA ARG A 202 -10.16 2.03 0.63
C ARG A 202 -10.03 2.12 -0.90
N ALA A 203 -9.67 1.03 -1.58
CA ALA A 203 -9.42 1.06 -3.02
C ALA A 203 -10.69 1.43 -3.81
N ARG A 204 -10.51 2.33 -4.78
CA ARG A 204 -11.50 2.61 -5.84
C ARG A 204 -10.94 2.34 -7.23
N ALA A 205 -9.63 2.20 -7.38
CA ALA A 205 -9.04 1.69 -8.60
C ALA A 205 -7.72 1.00 -8.26
N VAL A 206 -7.30 0.09 -9.13
CA VAL A 206 -6.01 -0.60 -8.99
C VAL A 206 -5.30 -0.61 -10.34
N ALA A 207 -4.12 -0.01 -10.40
CA ALA A 207 -3.21 -0.11 -11.53
C ALA A 207 -2.11 -1.13 -11.23
N VAL A 208 -1.89 -2.06 -12.14
CA VAL A 208 -0.91 -3.15 -12.01
C VAL A 208 0.09 -3.04 -13.14
N PHE A 209 1.29 -2.61 -12.81
CA PHE A 209 2.42 -2.53 -13.73
C PHE A 209 3.18 -3.85 -13.78
N PRO A 210 4.02 -4.08 -14.81
CA PRO A 210 4.87 -5.25 -14.87
C PRO A 210 5.68 -5.47 -13.58
N GLY A 211 5.60 -6.68 -13.05
CA GLY A 211 6.07 -6.99 -11.70
C GLY A 211 6.52 -8.43 -11.51
N GLY A 212 6.94 -8.72 -10.28
CA GLY A 212 7.35 -10.06 -9.84
C GLY A 212 6.29 -10.71 -8.97
N PHE A 213 6.70 -11.68 -8.15
CA PHE A 213 5.78 -12.46 -7.31
C PHE A 213 4.89 -11.62 -6.40
N GLY A 214 5.39 -10.54 -5.80
CA GLY A 214 4.55 -9.66 -4.96
C GLY A 214 3.40 -9.03 -5.75
N THR A 215 3.67 -8.55 -6.96
CA THR A 215 2.66 -7.98 -7.85
C THR A 215 1.62 -9.02 -8.27
N PHE A 216 2.05 -10.25 -8.59
CA PHE A 216 1.13 -11.34 -8.91
C PHE A 216 0.28 -11.75 -7.70
N ASP A 217 0.88 -11.83 -6.53
CA ASP A 217 0.20 -12.17 -5.28
C ASP A 217 -0.93 -11.17 -4.97
N GLU A 218 -0.64 -9.86 -5.03
CA GLU A 218 -1.64 -8.81 -4.84
C GLU A 218 -2.70 -8.79 -5.95
N PHE A 219 -2.30 -8.99 -7.20
CA PHE A 219 -3.22 -9.01 -8.35
C PHE A 219 -4.19 -10.20 -8.30
N PHE A 220 -3.70 -11.42 -8.07
CA PHE A 220 -4.57 -12.60 -8.02
C PHE A 220 -5.46 -12.63 -6.79
N GLU A 221 -4.99 -12.11 -5.65
CA GLU A 221 -5.84 -11.93 -4.48
C GLU A 221 -7.02 -11.00 -4.79
N LEU A 222 -6.76 -9.85 -5.42
CA LEU A 222 -7.81 -8.92 -5.84
C LEU A 222 -8.81 -9.58 -6.80
N LEU A 223 -8.34 -10.29 -7.84
CA LEU A 223 -9.21 -11.00 -8.76
C LEU A 223 -10.09 -12.03 -8.03
N THR A 224 -9.49 -12.81 -7.12
CA THR A 224 -10.20 -13.83 -6.34
C THR A 224 -11.27 -13.21 -5.45
N LEU A 225 -10.98 -12.07 -4.81
CA LEU A 225 -11.94 -11.37 -3.95
C LEU A 225 -13.17 -10.90 -4.72
N ILE A 226 -12.99 -10.36 -5.93
CA ILE A 226 -14.12 -9.91 -6.77
C ILE A 226 -14.85 -11.12 -7.37
N GLN A 227 -14.11 -12.11 -7.90
CA GLN A 227 -14.68 -13.34 -8.47
C GLN A 227 -15.58 -14.08 -7.47
N THR A 228 -15.19 -14.12 -6.20
CA THR A 228 -15.94 -14.78 -5.12
C THR A 228 -17.02 -13.91 -4.47
N GLY A 229 -17.18 -12.66 -4.92
CA GLY A 229 -18.15 -11.71 -4.37
C GLY A 229 -17.83 -11.22 -2.94
N LYS A 230 -16.58 -11.35 -2.51
CA LYS A 230 -16.11 -10.79 -1.23
C LYS A 230 -15.79 -9.31 -1.32
N MET A 231 -15.65 -8.78 -2.52
CA MET A 231 -15.39 -7.39 -2.82
C MET A 231 -16.21 -6.95 -4.04
N GLU A 232 -16.73 -5.72 -3.99
CA GLU A 232 -17.43 -5.11 -5.13
C GLU A 232 -16.44 -4.86 -6.30
N PRO A 233 -16.89 -4.95 -7.56
CA PRO A 233 -16.04 -4.66 -8.71
C PRO A 233 -15.50 -3.22 -8.71
N LEU A 234 -14.24 -3.06 -9.13
CA LEU A 234 -13.60 -1.78 -9.40
C LEU A 234 -12.72 -1.86 -10.66
N PRO A 235 -12.28 -0.72 -11.23
CA PRO A 235 -11.33 -0.73 -12.35
C PRO A 235 -9.99 -1.37 -11.97
N ILE A 236 -9.66 -2.50 -12.60
CA ILE A 236 -8.35 -3.15 -12.54
C ILE A 236 -7.65 -2.95 -13.88
N ILE A 237 -6.50 -2.29 -13.87
CA ILE A 237 -5.84 -1.81 -15.08
C ILE A 237 -4.44 -2.43 -15.16
N LEU A 238 -4.21 -3.23 -16.20
CA LEU A 238 -2.93 -3.91 -16.45
C LEU A 238 -2.12 -3.13 -17.48
N PHE A 239 -0.96 -2.62 -17.08
CA PHE A 239 -0.04 -1.93 -17.99
C PHE A 239 0.84 -2.91 -18.76
N GLY A 240 0.96 -2.68 -20.08
CA GLY A 240 1.89 -3.40 -20.93
C GLY A 240 1.40 -4.79 -21.30
N ARG A 241 0.44 -4.86 -22.22
CA ARG A 241 -0.23 -6.11 -22.64
C ARG A 241 0.76 -7.22 -22.99
N ASP A 242 1.82 -6.89 -23.72
CA ASP A 242 2.85 -7.85 -24.17
C ASP A 242 3.57 -8.52 -23.00
N PHE A 243 3.77 -7.82 -21.89
CA PHE A 243 4.37 -8.41 -20.69
C PHE A 243 3.46 -9.50 -20.13
N TRP A 244 2.17 -9.20 -19.95
CA TRP A 244 1.22 -10.11 -19.33
C TRP A 244 0.96 -11.35 -20.18
N HIS A 245 0.71 -11.20 -21.49
CA HIS A 245 0.52 -12.36 -22.38
C HIS A 245 1.76 -13.25 -22.49
N ARG A 246 2.95 -12.70 -22.23
CA ARG A 246 4.19 -13.48 -22.22
C ARG A 246 4.34 -14.34 -20.96
N VAL A 247 3.86 -13.86 -19.81
CA VAL A 247 4.10 -14.49 -18.51
C VAL A 247 2.92 -15.30 -17.99
N ILE A 248 1.71 -15.05 -18.54
CA ILE A 248 0.50 -15.79 -18.22
C ILE A 248 -0.42 -15.87 -19.44
N ASP A 249 -0.97 -17.07 -19.64
CA ASP A 249 -2.05 -17.30 -20.58
C ASP A 249 -3.39 -17.33 -19.82
N PHE A 250 -4.07 -16.19 -19.76
CA PHE A 250 -5.37 -16.07 -19.09
C PHE A 250 -6.47 -16.80 -19.85
N ASP A 251 -6.39 -16.88 -21.17
CA ASP A 251 -7.34 -17.59 -22.00
C ASP A 251 -7.29 -19.09 -21.70
N ALA A 252 -6.08 -19.65 -21.60
CA ALA A 252 -5.86 -21.04 -21.21
C ALA A 252 -6.47 -21.36 -19.84
N LEU A 253 -6.40 -20.45 -18.84
CA LEU A 253 -7.07 -20.68 -17.54
C LEU A 253 -8.58 -20.89 -17.68
N ALA A 254 -9.22 -20.14 -18.60
CA ALA A 254 -10.64 -20.27 -18.88
C ALA A 254 -10.94 -21.52 -19.74
N GLU A 255 -10.08 -21.88 -20.68
CA GLU A 255 -10.20 -23.10 -21.50
C GLU A 255 -10.05 -24.38 -20.66
N GLU A 256 -9.13 -24.38 -19.70
CA GLU A 256 -8.96 -25.45 -18.70
C GLU A 256 -10.12 -25.50 -17.68
N GLY A 257 -11.06 -24.54 -17.73
CA GLY A 257 -12.23 -24.49 -16.86
C GLY A 257 -11.94 -24.12 -15.40
N THR A 258 -10.75 -23.58 -15.10
CA THR A 258 -10.35 -23.17 -13.74
C THR A 258 -10.89 -21.78 -13.36
N ILE A 259 -11.27 -20.98 -14.35
CA ILE A 259 -12.01 -19.72 -14.21
C ILE A 259 -13.12 -19.66 -15.25
N SER A 260 -14.10 -18.77 -15.06
CA SER A 260 -15.13 -18.50 -16.06
C SER A 260 -14.58 -17.55 -17.14
N ARG A 261 -15.10 -17.65 -18.37
CA ARG A 261 -14.76 -16.69 -19.44
C ARG A 261 -15.10 -15.24 -19.08
N LYS A 262 -16.10 -15.04 -18.20
CA LYS A 262 -16.50 -13.70 -17.73
C LYS A 262 -15.47 -13.09 -16.78
N ASP A 263 -14.66 -13.92 -16.12
CA ASP A 263 -13.62 -13.45 -15.18
C ASP A 263 -12.50 -12.70 -15.91
N LEU A 264 -12.34 -12.95 -17.22
CA LEU A 264 -11.44 -12.18 -18.08
C LEU A 264 -11.88 -10.72 -18.28
N ASN A 265 -13.13 -10.38 -17.94
CA ASN A 265 -13.62 -9.00 -17.97
C ASN A 265 -13.32 -8.22 -16.68
N LEU A 266 -12.70 -8.86 -15.67
CA LEU A 266 -12.37 -8.21 -14.40
C LEU A 266 -11.27 -7.15 -14.55
N PHE A 267 -10.45 -7.23 -15.58
CA PHE A 267 -9.33 -6.32 -15.82
C PHE A 267 -9.27 -5.85 -17.27
N GLN A 268 -8.60 -4.72 -17.49
CA GLN A 268 -8.41 -4.12 -18.80
C GLN A 268 -6.93 -3.82 -19.03
N PHE A 269 -6.43 -4.06 -20.24
CA PHE A 269 -5.06 -3.72 -20.61
C PHE A 269 -4.99 -2.31 -21.18
N VAL A 270 -3.92 -1.58 -20.83
CA VAL A 270 -3.60 -0.24 -21.33
C VAL A 270 -2.11 -0.11 -21.59
N GLU A 271 -1.74 0.90 -22.37
CA GLU A 271 -0.35 1.23 -22.62
C GLU A 271 0.05 2.60 -22.04
N THR A 272 -0.91 3.47 -21.72
CA THR A 272 -0.65 4.84 -21.24
C THR A 272 -1.45 5.20 -19.98
N ALA A 273 -0.91 6.14 -19.22
CA ALA A 273 -1.55 6.75 -18.06
C ALA A 273 -2.90 7.39 -18.41
N GLU A 274 -3.00 8.05 -19.55
CA GLU A 274 -4.23 8.69 -20.03
C GLU A 274 -5.31 7.68 -20.33
N GLU A 275 -4.99 6.56 -21.00
CA GLU A 275 -5.94 5.47 -21.22
C GLU A 275 -6.48 4.91 -19.90
N ALA A 276 -5.58 4.67 -18.93
CA ALA A 276 -5.96 4.18 -17.62
C ALA A 276 -6.89 5.15 -16.89
N TRP A 277 -6.54 6.43 -16.83
CA TRP A 277 -7.35 7.42 -16.13
C TRP A 277 -8.71 7.60 -16.79
N ASN A 278 -8.78 7.63 -18.12
CA ASN A 278 -10.05 7.69 -18.87
C ASN A 278 -10.98 6.49 -18.58
N ILE A 279 -10.45 5.30 -18.29
CA ILE A 279 -11.26 4.16 -17.86
C ILE A 279 -11.85 4.40 -16.47
N ILE A 280 -11.05 4.90 -15.54
CA ILE A 280 -11.49 5.19 -14.15
C ILE A 280 -12.54 6.30 -14.15
N GLN A 281 -12.29 7.39 -14.90
CA GLN A 281 -13.23 8.50 -15.02
C GLN A 281 -14.58 8.07 -15.57
N ARG A 282 -14.60 7.21 -16.60
CA ARG A 282 -15.86 6.68 -17.15
C ARG A 282 -16.56 5.70 -16.20
N PHE A 283 -15.83 4.97 -15.38
CA PHE A 283 -16.43 4.03 -14.43
C PHE A 283 -17.16 4.76 -13.30
N TYR A 284 -16.63 5.90 -12.85
CA TYR A 284 -17.15 6.68 -11.73
C TYR A 284 -17.84 7.99 -12.13
N ASP A 285 -18.02 8.24 -13.44
CA ASP A 285 -18.57 9.49 -14.00
C ASP A 285 -17.87 10.76 -13.46
N LEU A 286 -16.53 10.76 -13.48
CA LEU A 286 -15.70 11.82 -12.90
C LEU A 286 -15.50 13.00 -13.87
N ASP A 287 -15.89 14.20 -13.44
CA ASP A 287 -15.73 15.45 -14.18
C ASP A 287 -14.45 16.20 -13.80
N CYS A 288 -13.29 15.69 -14.24
CA CYS A 288 -12.02 16.43 -14.14
C CYS A 288 -11.24 16.35 -15.46
N ARG A 289 -10.47 17.39 -15.76
CA ARG A 289 -9.69 17.53 -17.00
C ARG A 289 -8.24 17.14 -16.79
#